data_AF-A0A2D0K9P6-F1
#
_entry.id   AF-A0A2D0K9P6-F1
#
_cell.length_a   1.000
_cell.length_b   1.000
_cell.length_c   1.000
_cell.angle_alpha   90.00
_cell.angle_beta   90.00
_cell.angle_gamma   90.00
#
_symmetry.space_group_name_H-M   'P 1'
#
loop_
_entity.id
_entity.type
_entity.pdbx_description
1 polymer ?
#
loop_
_entity_poly.entity_id
_entity_poly.type
_entity_poly.pdbx_seq_one_letter_code
_entity_poly.pdbx_strand_id
1 'polypeptide(L)'
;MPIMTKQRLDVPLKIKSVSDSGEFEGYGSVFGVKDSYDDIVLPGAFASTLKQWGDKGSLPALLWQHRMDEPIGIYTEMKEDETGLYLKGRLLIDDDPLAKRAHAHMKVGSLSGLSIGYILKDWEYDRSKEAFLLKELDLWEVSLVTFPANDEARVSNVKSAFARGELPSQKSIERVLRDVGLSRTQAKAFMAEGYGALSLRDAETDVSILNALKTITFE
;
A
#
# COMPACT_ATOMS: atom_id res chain seq x y z
N MET A 1 15.88 -18.21 21.43
CA MET A 1 14.82 -18.00 20.42
C MET A 1 15.48 -17.36 19.22
N PRO A 2 15.56 -18.04 18.06
CA PRO A 2 16.20 -17.47 16.88
C PRO A 2 15.31 -16.36 16.33
N ILE A 3 15.90 -15.18 16.21
CA ILE A 3 15.30 -14.00 15.59
C ILE A 3 15.23 -14.29 14.09
N MET A 4 14.02 -14.52 13.57
CA MET A 4 13.82 -14.65 12.12
C MET A 4 13.94 -13.26 11.48
N THR A 5 15.01 -13.11 10.69
CA THR A 5 15.31 -11.99 9.81
C THR A 5 14.21 -11.86 8.76
N LYS A 6 13.36 -10.82 8.81
CA LYS A 6 12.45 -10.50 7.69
C LYS A 6 13.25 -9.78 6.59
N GLN A 7 13.64 -10.53 5.55
CA GLN A 7 14.04 -10.01 4.24
C GLN A 7 12.79 -9.69 3.40
N ARG A 8 12.89 -8.68 2.53
CA ARG A 8 11.83 -7.97 1.78
C ARG A 8 11.50 -8.68 0.45
N LEU A 9 10.46 -8.37 -0.34
CA LEU A 9 10.19 -7.15 -1.15
C LEU A 9 8.86 -7.33 -1.97
N ASP A 10 8.35 -6.23 -2.57
CA ASP A 10 7.58 -6.09 -3.85
C ASP A 10 6.16 -5.43 -3.88
N VAL A 11 6.07 -4.31 -4.63
CA VAL A 11 4.96 -3.62 -5.36
C VAL A 11 3.72 -3.03 -4.59
N PRO A 12 3.26 -1.76 -4.85
CA PRO A 12 2.30 -1.05 -4.00
C PRO A 12 0.83 -1.17 -4.44
N LEU A 13 -0.07 -1.38 -3.46
CA LEU A 13 -1.52 -1.16 -3.55
C LEU A 13 -1.85 0.33 -3.49
N LYS A 14 -1.55 1.04 -4.58
CA LYS A 14 -1.62 2.51 -4.66
C LYS A 14 -2.93 2.96 -5.30
N ILE A 15 -3.59 3.93 -4.67
CA ILE A 15 -4.57 4.78 -5.34
C ILE A 15 -3.81 5.59 -6.41
N LYS A 16 -4.01 5.28 -7.69
CA LYS A 16 -3.30 5.88 -8.82
C LYS A 16 -3.71 7.34 -9.01
N SER A 17 -4.98 7.65 -8.82
CA SER A 17 -5.55 8.98 -8.97
C SER A 17 -6.74 9.17 -8.03
N VAL A 18 -6.98 10.41 -7.61
CA VAL A 18 -8.18 10.83 -6.89
C VAL A 18 -8.65 12.12 -7.53
N SER A 19 -9.88 12.13 -8.05
CA SER A 19 -10.49 13.33 -8.61
C SER A 19 -11.11 14.21 -7.52
N ASP A 20 -11.41 15.46 -7.84
CA ASP A 20 -12.19 16.33 -6.95
C ASP A 20 -13.63 15.84 -6.75
N SER A 21 -14.16 15.03 -7.69
CA SER A 21 -15.48 14.38 -7.60
C SER A 21 -15.49 13.08 -6.77
N GLY A 22 -14.38 12.72 -6.13
CA GLY A 22 -14.29 11.55 -5.26
C GLY A 22 -14.11 10.22 -6.00
N GLU A 23 -13.82 10.26 -7.31
CA GLU A 23 -13.46 9.08 -8.09
C GLU A 23 -12.00 8.73 -7.85
N PHE A 24 -11.70 7.43 -7.81
CA PHE A 24 -10.34 6.94 -7.66
C PHE A 24 -10.16 5.61 -8.37
N GLU A 25 -8.91 5.24 -8.63
CA GLU A 25 -8.56 3.94 -9.18
C GLU A 25 -7.30 3.41 -8.51
N GLY A 26 -7.09 2.09 -8.55
CA GLY A 26 -5.93 1.47 -7.93
C GLY A 26 -5.91 -0.04 -8.08
N TYR A 27 -4.99 -0.67 -7.36
CA TYR A 27 -4.95 -2.12 -7.19
C TYR A 27 -5.33 -2.47 -5.75
N GLY A 28 -6.31 -3.36 -5.59
CA GLY A 28 -6.72 -3.92 -4.30
C GLY A 28 -5.87 -5.11 -3.86
N SER A 29 -5.26 -5.80 -4.82
CA SER A 29 -4.24 -6.83 -4.63
C SER A 29 -3.29 -6.84 -5.83
N VAL A 30 -2.02 -7.22 -5.64
CA VAL A 30 -1.04 -7.50 -6.70
C VAL A 30 -0.67 -8.97 -6.62
N PHE A 31 -0.52 -9.64 -7.76
CA PHE A 31 -0.20 -11.06 -7.81
C PHE A 31 1.27 -11.36 -7.54
N GLY A 32 1.55 -12.54 -6.99
CA GLY A 32 2.91 -13.05 -6.83
C GLY A 32 3.74 -12.39 -5.72
N VAL A 33 3.19 -11.37 -5.06
CA VAL A 33 3.81 -10.65 -3.94
C VAL A 33 3.43 -11.30 -2.62
N LYS A 34 4.42 -11.52 -1.76
CA LYS A 34 4.21 -11.97 -0.38
C LYS A 34 3.88 -10.80 0.53
N ASP A 35 2.73 -10.84 1.18
CA ASP A 35 2.28 -9.77 2.08
C ASP A 35 2.79 -9.92 3.53
N SER A 36 2.35 -9.02 4.41
CA SER A 36 2.75 -9.02 5.83
C SER A 36 2.21 -10.20 6.66
N TYR A 37 1.23 -10.93 6.14
CA TYR A 37 0.62 -12.14 6.71
C TYR A 37 1.18 -13.43 6.09
N ASP A 38 2.22 -13.31 5.26
CA ASP A 38 2.84 -14.40 4.52
C ASP A 38 1.91 -15.02 3.46
N ASP A 39 0.98 -14.24 2.91
CA ASP A 39 0.10 -14.64 1.82
C ASP A 39 0.63 -14.16 0.46
N ILE A 40 0.47 -14.98 -0.58
CA ILE A 40 0.75 -14.66 -1.98
C ILE A 40 -0.50 -14.94 -2.80
N VAL A 41 -1.12 -13.90 -3.32
CA VAL A 41 -2.27 -14.05 -4.23
C VAL A 41 -1.80 -14.47 -5.61
N LEU A 42 -2.36 -15.54 -6.15
CA LEU A 42 -2.05 -16.02 -7.50
C LEU A 42 -3.03 -15.46 -8.56
N PRO A 43 -2.59 -15.32 -9.82
CA PRO A 43 -3.49 -14.97 -10.91
C PRO A 43 -4.69 -15.94 -10.99
N GLY A 44 -5.89 -15.40 -11.16
CA GLY A 44 -7.13 -16.18 -11.19
C GLY A 44 -7.81 -16.35 -9.83
N ALA A 45 -7.15 -15.93 -8.73
CA ALA A 45 -7.70 -16.08 -7.39
C ALA A 45 -9.02 -15.32 -7.16
N PHE A 46 -9.27 -14.25 -7.90
CA PHE A 46 -10.52 -13.47 -7.82
C PHE A 46 -11.53 -13.84 -8.92
N ALA A 47 -11.18 -14.65 -9.92
CA ALA A 47 -12.03 -14.90 -11.08
C ALA A 47 -13.42 -15.45 -10.69
N SER A 48 -13.46 -16.40 -9.75
CA SER A 48 -14.70 -17.02 -9.25
C SER A 48 -15.59 -16.00 -8.53
N THR A 49 -15.03 -15.24 -7.58
CA THR A 49 -15.78 -14.25 -6.80
C THR A 49 -16.27 -13.08 -7.65
N LEU A 50 -15.46 -12.58 -8.59
CA LEU A 50 -15.87 -11.50 -9.51
C LEU A 50 -17.02 -11.93 -10.40
N LYS A 51 -17.02 -13.19 -10.88
CA LYS A 51 -18.15 -13.74 -11.63
C LYS A 51 -19.42 -13.80 -10.75
N GLN A 52 -19.30 -14.30 -9.51
CA GLN A 52 -20.43 -14.41 -8.59
C GLN A 52 -21.05 -13.06 -8.24
N TRP A 53 -20.22 -12.02 -8.08
CA TRP A 53 -20.69 -10.65 -7.90
C TRP A 53 -21.36 -10.09 -9.15
N GLY A 54 -20.76 -10.32 -10.33
CA GLY A 54 -21.34 -9.95 -11.62
C GLY A 54 -22.72 -10.59 -11.88
N ASP A 55 -22.89 -11.87 -11.56
CA ASP A 55 -24.17 -12.58 -11.68
C ASP A 55 -25.27 -11.99 -10.77
N LYS A 56 -24.89 -11.31 -9.68
CA LYS A 56 -25.81 -10.58 -8.78
C LYS A 56 -26.06 -9.12 -9.20
N GLY A 57 -25.34 -8.63 -10.21
CA GLY A 57 -25.39 -7.22 -10.63
C GLY A 57 -24.78 -6.26 -9.61
N SER A 58 -23.81 -6.71 -8.81
CA SER A 58 -23.13 -5.89 -7.80
C SER A 58 -21.63 -6.15 -7.76
N LEU A 59 -20.91 -5.39 -6.93
CA LEU A 59 -19.47 -5.54 -6.70
C LEU A 59 -19.20 -5.65 -5.19
N PRO A 60 -17.99 -6.10 -4.77
CA PRO A 60 -17.55 -6.05 -3.38
C PRO A 60 -17.73 -4.66 -2.76
N ALA A 61 -17.87 -4.62 -1.43
CA ALA A 61 -18.10 -3.37 -0.72
C ALA A 61 -16.85 -2.46 -0.70
N LEU A 62 -17.06 -1.15 -0.77
CA LEU A 62 -16.04 -0.14 -0.51
C LEU A 62 -16.21 0.41 0.91
N LEU A 63 -15.34 -0.03 1.82
CA LEU A 63 -15.46 0.25 3.25
C LEU A 63 -14.35 1.18 3.78
N TRP A 64 -14.60 1.77 4.95
CA TRP A 64 -13.60 2.46 5.74
C TRP A 64 -12.90 1.51 6.71
N GLN A 65 -11.59 1.29 6.55
CA GLN A 65 -10.76 0.56 7.53
C GLN A 65 -11.34 -0.80 7.96
N HIS A 66 -11.86 -1.59 7.02
CA HIS A 66 -12.48 -2.91 7.27
C HIS A 66 -13.75 -2.88 8.13
N ARG A 67 -14.35 -1.71 8.35
CA ARG A 67 -15.58 -1.57 9.13
C ARG A 67 -16.80 -1.87 8.26
N MET A 68 -17.38 -3.04 8.47
CA MET A 68 -18.56 -3.54 7.71
C MET A 68 -19.80 -2.64 7.86
N ASP A 69 -19.86 -1.85 8.93
CA ASP A 69 -20.93 -0.89 9.21
C ASP A 69 -20.68 0.50 8.62
N GLU A 70 -19.53 0.73 7.97
CA GLU A 70 -19.10 2.04 7.45
C GLU A 70 -18.76 1.98 5.94
N PRO A 71 -19.76 1.74 5.06
CA PRO A 71 -19.57 1.89 3.62
C PRO A 71 -19.42 3.37 3.25
N ILE A 72 -18.45 3.69 2.40
CA ILE A 72 -18.09 5.07 2.05
C ILE A 72 -18.24 5.39 0.56
N GLY A 73 -18.76 4.45 -0.22
CA GLY A 73 -18.94 4.60 -1.66
C GLY A 73 -19.20 3.28 -2.36
N ILE A 74 -18.95 3.26 -3.66
CA ILE A 74 -19.10 2.07 -4.51
C ILE A 74 -17.88 1.87 -5.40
N TYR A 75 -17.64 0.63 -5.79
CA TYR A 75 -16.83 0.33 -6.97
C TYR A 75 -17.66 0.46 -8.24
N THR A 76 -17.06 1.00 -9.29
CA THR A 76 -17.64 1.13 -10.63
C THR A 76 -17.00 0.17 -11.64
N GLU A 77 -15.78 -0.28 -11.37
CA GLU A 77 -15.07 -1.30 -12.15
C GLU A 77 -14.22 -2.14 -11.19
N MET A 78 -14.21 -3.46 -11.38
CA MET A 78 -13.28 -4.36 -10.70
C MET A 78 -12.96 -5.54 -11.62
N LYS A 79 -11.68 -5.80 -11.84
CA LYS A 79 -11.22 -6.88 -12.73
C LYS A 79 -9.82 -7.36 -12.34
N GLU A 80 -9.52 -8.59 -12.72
CA GLU A 80 -8.13 -9.05 -12.76
C GLU A 80 -7.47 -8.59 -14.05
N ASP A 81 -6.21 -8.18 -13.95
CA ASP A 81 -5.29 -8.00 -15.08
C ASP A 81 -3.96 -8.74 -14.80
N GLU A 82 -2.95 -8.56 -15.65
CA GLU A 82 -1.65 -9.21 -15.48
C GLU A 82 -0.92 -8.80 -14.18
N THR A 83 -1.29 -7.65 -13.60
CA THR A 83 -0.69 -7.14 -12.36
C THR A 83 -1.43 -7.65 -11.13
N GLY A 84 -2.77 -7.65 -11.14
CA GLY A 84 -3.54 -7.94 -9.94
C GLY A 84 -5.03 -7.61 -10.06
N LEU A 85 -5.64 -7.32 -8.92
CA LEU A 85 -7.03 -6.88 -8.82
C LEU A 85 -7.12 -5.36 -9.04
N TYR A 86 -7.37 -4.95 -10.28
CA TYR A 86 -7.62 -3.55 -10.62
C TYR A 86 -9.03 -3.13 -10.24
N LEU A 87 -9.17 -1.88 -9.79
CA LEU A 87 -10.44 -1.31 -9.37
C LEU A 87 -10.56 0.18 -9.70
N LYS A 88 -11.79 0.62 -9.96
CA LYS A 88 -12.23 2.02 -9.96
C LYS A 88 -13.39 2.17 -8.99
N GLY A 89 -13.37 3.21 -8.18
CA GLY A 89 -14.41 3.50 -7.21
C GLY A 89 -14.79 4.97 -7.16
N ARG A 90 -15.91 5.25 -6.51
CA ARG A 90 -16.43 6.59 -6.27
C ARG A 90 -16.91 6.70 -4.83
N LEU A 91 -16.38 7.68 -4.12
CA LEU A 91 -16.80 8.06 -2.77
C LEU A 91 -18.07 8.91 -2.80
N LEU A 92 -18.94 8.73 -1.81
CA LEU A 92 -20.17 9.52 -1.64
C LEU A 92 -19.88 10.87 -0.93
N ILE A 93 -18.97 11.67 -1.49
CA ILE A 93 -18.39 12.85 -0.80
C ILE A 93 -19.37 13.99 -0.51
N ASP A 94 -20.48 14.06 -1.25
CA ASP A 94 -21.49 15.11 -1.10
C ASP A 94 -22.56 14.75 -0.06
N ASP A 95 -22.80 13.46 0.14
CA ASP A 95 -23.91 12.94 0.94
C ASP A 95 -23.46 12.28 2.26
N ASP A 96 -22.22 11.77 2.32
CA ASP A 96 -21.67 11.08 3.49
C ASP A 96 -20.46 11.85 4.08
N PRO A 97 -20.57 12.35 5.33
CA PRO A 97 -19.45 12.98 6.03
C PRO A 97 -18.21 12.10 6.18
N LEU A 98 -18.36 10.77 6.31
CA LEU A 98 -17.24 9.85 6.42
C LEU A 98 -16.52 9.70 5.09
N ALA A 99 -17.24 9.49 3.99
CA ALA A 99 -16.70 9.50 2.64
C ALA A 99 -15.97 10.83 2.32
N LYS A 100 -16.55 11.97 2.70
CA LYS A 100 -15.94 13.29 2.54
C LYS A 100 -14.62 13.41 3.31
N ARG A 101 -14.58 12.91 4.54
CA ARG A 101 -13.35 12.85 5.34
C ARG A 101 -12.31 11.94 4.69
N ALA A 102 -12.73 10.77 4.19
CA ALA A 102 -11.84 9.84 3.51
C ALA A 102 -11.18 10.49 2.29
N HIS A 103 -11.97 11.13 1.44
CA HIS A 103 -11.50 11.89 0.28
C HIS A 103 -10.46 12.96 0.65
N ALA A 104 -10.75 13.77 1.67
CA ALA A 104 -9.80 14.78 2.14
C ALA A 104 -8.46 14.15 2.59
N HIS A 105 -8.51 13.04 3.32
CA HIS A 105 -7.30 12.32 3.75
C HIS A 105 -6.55 11.65 2.59
N MET A 106 -7.25 11.19 1.54
CA MET A 106 -6.63 10.68 0.32
C MET A 106 -5.91 11.77 -0.45
N LYS A 107 -6.53 12.95 -0.61
CA LYS A 107 -5.91 14.10 -1.31
C LYS A 107 -4.60 14.54 -0.68
N VAL A 108 -4.51 14.49 0.66
CA VAL A 108 -3.27 14.84 1.39
C VAL A 108 -2.35 13.64 1.64
N GLY A 109 -2.73 12.43 1.19
CA GLY A 109 -1.92 11.21 1.26
C GLY A 109 -1.86 10.53 2.63
N SER A 110 -2.63 10.99 3.62
CA SER A 110 -2.72 10.35 4.95
C SER A 110 -3.58 9.08 4.97
N LEU A 111 -4.38 8.87 3.93
CA LEU A 111 -5.11 7.64 3.65
C LEU A 111 -4.80 7.23 2.21
N SER A 112 -3.85 6.32 2.02
CA SER A 112 -3.27 6.05 0.70
C SER A 112 -3.31 4.57 0.28
N GLY A 113 -3.83 3.69 1.13
CA GLY A 113 -3.80 2.25 0.92
C GLY A 113 -5.16 1.66 0.58
N LEU A 114 -5.11 0.53 -0.12
CA LEU A 114 -6.22 -0.39 -0.29
C LEU A 114 -5.89 -1.72 0.40
N SER A 115 -6.91 -2.40 0.91
CA SER A 115 -6.77 -3.74 1.49
C SER A 115 -7.99 -4.56 1.16
N ILE A 116 -7.78 -5.82 0.80
CA ILE A 116 -8.85 -6.78 0.53
C ILE A 116 -9.31 -7.46 1.82
N GLY A 117 -10.59 -7.80 1.87
CA GLY A 117 -11.22 -8.59 2.91
C GLY A 117 -11.95 -9.74 2.24
N TYR A 118 -11.56 -10.96 2.62
CA TYR A 118 -11.93 -12.16 1.87
C TYR A 118 -12.04 -13.39 2.77
N ILE A 119 -12.61 -14.45 2.23
CA ILE A 119 -12.60 -15.80 2.79
C ILE A 119 -11.77 -16.70 1.88
N LEU A 120 -10.86 -17.48 2.48
CA LEU A 120 -10.06 -18.48 1.77
C LEU A 120 -10.95 -19.61 1.23
N LYS A 121 -10.80 -19.95 -0.06
CA LYS A 121 -11.49 -21.10 -0.68
C LYS A 121 -10.53 -22.19 -1.11
N ASP A 122 -9.48 -21.84 -1.84
CA ASP A 122 -8.40 -22.76 -2.22
C ASP A 122 -7.04 -22.09 -1.99
N TRP A 123 -6.15 -22.82 -1.33
CA TRP A 123 -4.82 -22.37 -0.98
C TRP A 123 -3.89 -23.54 -0.70
N GLU A 124 -2.58 -23.29 -0.76
CA GLU A 124 -1.57 -24.24 -0.31
C GLU A 124 -0.41 -23.53 0.36
N TYR A 125 0.33 -24.22 1.23
CA TYR A 125 1.54 -23.65 1.82
C TYR A 125 2.78 -24.03 1.00
N ASP A 126 3.46 -23.02 0.45
CA ASP A 126 4.74 -23.17 -0.24
C ASP A 126 5.89 -23.04 0.76
N ARG A 127 6.55 -24.18 1.04
CA ARG A 127 7.68 -24.24 1.97
C ARG A 127 8.91 -23.49 1.48
N SER A 128 9.08 -23.31 0.18
CA SER A 128 10.23 -22.61 -0.40
C SER A 128 10.09 -21.09 -0.27
N LYS A 129 8.86 -20.59 -0.35
CA LYS A 129 8.53 -19.16 -0.19
C LYS A 129 8.15 -18.80 1.25
N GLU A 130 7.98 -19.81 2.10
CA GLU A 130 7.45 -19.70 3.46
C GLU A 130 6.13 -18.90 3.49
N ALA A 131 5.24 -19.20 2.56
CA ALA A 131 4.04 -18.40 2.29
C ALA A 131 2.84 -19.27 1.90
N PHE A 132 1.63 -18.79 2.16
CA PHE A 132 0.40 -19.37 1.62
C PHE A 132 0.16 -18.85 0.21
N LEU A 133 0.09 -19.74 -0.76
CA LEU A 133 -0.33 -19.42 -2.11
C LEU A 133 -1.84 -19.46 -2.18
N LEU A 134 -2.47 -18.31 -2.38
CA LEU A 134 -3.92 -18.17 -2.43
C LEU A 134 -4.37 -18.37 -3.88
N LYS A 135 -5.07 -19.48 -4.13
CA LYS A 135 -5.50 -19.92 -5.47
C LYS A 135 -6.93 -19.53 -5.80
N GLU A 136 -7.80 -19.48 -4.78
CA GLU A 136 -9.18 -19.00 -4.92
C GLU A 136 -9.61 -18.29 -3.63
N LEU A 137 -10.15 -17.08 -3.82
CA LEU A 137 -10.63 -16.21 -2.77
C LEU A 137 -12.10 -15.86 -3.00
N ASP A 138 -12.86 -15.82 -1.93
CA ASP A 138 -14.17 -15.21 -1.89
C ASP A 138 -14.03 -13.80 -1.35
N LEU A 139 -13.93 -12.83 -2.27
CA LEU A 139 -13.72 -11.41 -1.98
C LEU A 139 -15.04 -10.76 -1.56
N TRP A 140 -15.04 -10.13 -0.38
CA TRP A 140 -16.22 -9.49 0.19
C TRP A 140 -16.15 -7.98 0.07
N GLU A 141 -14.95 -7.43 0.27
CA GLU A 141 -14.74 -5.99 0.34
C GLU A 141 -13.32 -5.62 -0.09
N VAL A 142 -13.17 -4.37 -0.50
CA VAL A 142 -11.87 -3.72 -0.59
C VAL A 142 -11.98 -2.36 0.11
N SER A 143 -11.21 -2.18 1.18
CA SER A 143 -11.26 -1.03 2.07
C SER A 143 -10.24 0.03 1.72
N LEU A 144 -10.60 1.29 1.95
CA LEU A 144 -9.61 2.35 2.14
C LEU A 144 -9.00 2.21 3.54
N VAL A 145 -7.67 2.11 3.59
CA VAL A 145 -6.93 1.86 4.82
C VAL A 145 -5.77 2.84 4.99
N THR A 146 -5.46 3.17 6.24
CA THR A 146 -4.27 3.98 6.55
C THR A 146 -3.00 3.17 6.37
N PHE A 147 -3.05 1.90 6.75
CA PHE A 147 -1.92 0.98 6.70
C PHE A 147 -2.36 -0.28 5.92
N PRO A 148 -2.11 -0.33 4.61
CA PRO A 148 -2.36 -1.55 3.85
C PRO A 148 -1.45 -2.67 4.32
N ALA A 149 -1.95 -3.92 4.25
CA ALA A 149 -1.17 -5.11 4.56
C ALA A 149 0.05 -5.28 3.64
N ASN A 150 0.01 -4.64 2.47
CA ASN A 150 1.11 -4.52 1.52
C ASN A 150 1.85 -3.17 1.71
N ASP A 151 3.11 -3.24 2.17
CA ASP A 151 3.81 -2.19 2.93
C ASP A 151 4.51 -1.10 2.08
N GLU A 152 4.56 -1.22 0.76
CA GLU A 152 5.32 -0.30 -0.12
C GLU A 152 4.69 1.11 -0.25
N ALA A 153 3.43 1.30 0.18
CA ALA A 153 2.78 2.61 0.26
C ALA A 153 3.54 3.62 1.16
N ARG A 154 4.29 3.12 2.15
CA ARG A 154 4.97 3.94 3.17
C ARG A 154 6.26 4.61 2.69
N VAL A 155 7.07 3.93 1.88
CA VAL A 155 8.33 4.48 1.34
C VAL A 155 8.07 5.52 0.25
N SER A 156 7.04 5.31 -0.58
CA SER A 156 6.60 6.31 -1.56
C SER A 156 6.19 7.63 -0.90
N ASN A 157 5.50 7.59 0.25
CA ASN A 157 5.11 8.81 0.96
C ASN A 157 6.31 9.63 1.44
N VAL A 158 7.38 8.97 1.91
CA VAL A 158 8.64 9.65 2.29
C VAL A 158 9.37 10.21 1.07
N LYS A 159 9.47 9.44 -0.03
CA LYS A 159 10.06 9.93 -1.28
C LYS A 159 9.27 11.10 -1.88
N SER A 160 7.94 11.06 -1.85
CA SER A 160 7.08 12.14 -2.35
C SER A 160 7.16 13.39 -1.48
N ALA A 161 7.29 13.26 -0.16
CA ALA A 161 7.55 14.40 0.72
C ALA A 161 8.89 15.08 0.37
N PHE A 162 9.96 14.30 0.19
CA PHE A 162 11.24 14.86 -0.30
C PHE A 162 11.13 15.50 -1.69
N ALA A 163 10.37 14.90 -2.62
CA ALA A 163 10.13 15.46 -3.95
C ALA A 163 9.32 16.78 -3.92
N ARG A 164 8.51 17.00 -2.88
CA ARG A 164 7.81 18.27 -2.61
C ARG A 164 8.63 19.25 -1.77
N GLY A 165 9.89 18.93 -1.42
CA GLY A 165 10.74 19.76 -0.57
C GLY A 165 10.34 19.74 0.92
N GLU A 166 9.46 18.82 1.32
CA GLU A 166 9.07 18.61 2.71
C GLU A 166 10.07 17.66 3.37
N LEU A 167 10.42 17.94 4.64
CA LEU A 167 11.23 17.05 5.47
C LEU A 167 10.32 16.15 6.30
N PRO A 168 10.27 14.83 6.05
CA PRO A 168 9.51 13.90 6.87
C PRO A 168 10.08 13.82 8.28
N SER A 169 9.26 13.40 9.25
CA SER A 169 9.72 13.29 10.64
C SER A 169 10.90 12.33 10.80
N GLN A 170 11.79 12.60 11.77
CA GLN A 170 12.92 11.71 12.08
C GLN A 170 12.50 10.26 12.31
N LYS A 171 11.37 10.05 12.99
CA LYS A 171 10.82 8.70 13.22
C LYS A 171 10.39 8.04 11.91
N SER A 172 9.88 8.80 10.95
CA SER A 172 9.47 8.30 9.63
C SER A 172 10.69 7.90 8.80
N ILE A 173 11.76 8.69 8.81
CA ILE A 173 12.98 8.40 8.06
C ILE A 173 13.78 7.27 8.72
N GLU A 174 13.95 7.28 10.04
CA GLU A 174 14.57 6.17 10.78
C GLU A 174 13.85 4.86 10.49
N ARG A 175 12.51 4.89 10.41
CA ARG A 175 11.72 3.71 10.07
C ARG A 175 11.90 3.30 8.61
N VAL A 176 11.93 4.24 7.66
CA VAL A 176 12.27 3.93 6.26
C VAL A 176 13.68 3.35 6.13
N LEU A 177 14.67 3.87 6.86
CA LEU A 177 16.03 3.34 6.86
C LEU A 177 16.08 1.91 7.37
N ARG A 178 15.31 1.62 8.42
CA ARG A 178 15.18 0.27 8.96
C ARG A 178 14.43 -0.66 8.02
N ASP A 179 13.37 -0.14 7.43
CA ASP A 179 12.60 -0.82 6.39
C ASP A 179 13.48 -1.00 5.13
N VAL A 180 14.54 -0.18 4.95
CA VAL A 180 15.59 -0.37 3.94
C VAL A 180 16.76 -1.27 4.34
N GLY A 181 16.58 -2.07 5.39
CA GLY A 181 17.51 -3.13 5.79
C GLY A 181 18.60 -2.68 6.76
N LEU A 182 18.59 -1.42 7.19
CA LEU A 182 19.50 -0.97 8.24
C LEU A 182 19.01 -1.47 9.60
N SER A 183 19.91 -2.02 10.42
CA SER A 183 19.60 -2.30 11.82
C SER A 183 19.19 -1.02 12.55
N ARG A 184 18.53 -1.14 13.71
CA ARG A 184 18.14 0.03 14.53
C ARG A 184 19.34 0.92 14.87
N THR A 185 20.52 0.32 15.06
CA THR A 185 21.77 1.05 15.33
C THR A 185 22.29 1.74 14.07
N GLN A 186 22.29 1.07 12.92
CA GLN A 186 22.71 1.65 11.64
C GLN A 186 21.78 2.78 11.17
N ALA A 187 20.47 2.61 11.33
CA ALA A 187 19.49 3.66 11.02
C ALA A 187 19.66 4.87 11.93
N LYS A 188 19.90 4.67 13.23
CA LYS A 188 20.22 5.76 14.16
C LYS A 188 21.53 6.46 13.82
N ALA A 189 22.57 5.73 13.44
CA ALA A 189 23.85 6.30 13.00
C ALA A 189 23.69 7.11 11.71
N PHE A 190 23.00 6.56 10.72
CA PHE A 190 22.66 7.27 9.48
C PHE A 190 21.83 8.52 9.74
N MET A 191 20.85 8.46 10.65
CA MET A 191 20.06 9.63 11.05
C MET A 191 20.91 10.67 11.79
N ALA A 192 21.87 10.25 12.62
CA ALA A 192 22.76 11.16 13.35
C ALA A 192 23.69 11.93 12.41
N GLU A 193 24.20 11.29 11.35
CA GLU A 193 25.10 11.90 10.37
C GLU A 193 24.35 12.59 9.20
N GLY A 194 23.33 11.96 8.64
CA GLY A 194 22.63 12.41 7.42
C GLY A 194 21.43 13.35 7.66
N TYR A 195 20.66 13.17 8.74
CA TYR A 195 19.53 14.08 9.04
C TYR A 195 20.03 15.43 9.57
N GLY A 196 21.16 15.43 10.28
CA GLY A 196 21.85 16.66 10.71
C GLY A 196 22.25 17.54 9.51
N ALA A 197 22.78 16.93 8.44
CA ALA A 197 23.16 17.63 7.22
C ALA A 197 21.96 18.19 6.44
N LEU A 198 20.83 17.48 6.40
CA LEU A 198 19.59 17.95 5.76
C LEU A 198 18.87 19.06 6.53
N SER A 199 19.13 19.17 7.83
CA SER A 199 18.59 20.23 8.70
C SER A 199 19.39 21.53 8.65
N LEU A 200 20.59 21.51 8.08
CA LEU A 200 21.46 22.69 7.92
C LEU A 200 21.16 23.31 6.56
N ARG A 201 20.35 24.37 6.54
CA ARG A 201 19.94 25.08 5.31
C ARG A 201 21.08 25.83 4.59
N ASP A 202 22.34 25.75 5.02
CA ASP A 202 23.39 26.69 4.59
C ASP A 202 24.77 26.09 4.26
N ALA A 203 24.87 24.84 3.85
CA ALA A 203 26.12 24.36 3.23
C ALA A 203 25.77 23.60 1.95
N GLU A 204 26.49 23.94 0.86
CA GLU A 204 26.46 23.25 -0.43
C GLU A 204 26.19 21.77 -0.21
N THR A 205 24.93 21.38 -0.40
CA THR A 205 24.47 20.05 -0.02
C THR A 205 25.22 19.12 -0.94
N ASP A 206 26.18 18.40 -0.36
CA ASP A 206 27.16 17.62 -1.09
C ASP A 206 26.41 16.77 -2.12
N VAL A 207 26.50 17.20 -3.38
CA VAL A 207 25.69 16.70 -4.50
C VAL A 207 25.90 15.18 -4.63
N SER A 208 27.00 14.67 -4.06
CA SER A 208 27.31 13.26 -3.88
C SER A 208 26.27 12.47 -3.09
N ILE A 209 25.64 13.00 -2.03
CA ILE A 209 24.69 12.24 -1.19
C ILE A 209 23.31 12.14 -1.86
N LEU A 210 22.83 13.22 -2.46
CA LEU A 210 21.60 13.20 -3.26
C LEU A 210 21.76 12.38 -4.53
N ASN A 211 22.94 12.41 -5.16
CA ASN A 211 23.24 11.52 -6.28
C ASN A 211 23.36 10.07 -5.84
N ALA A 212 23.98 9.78 -4.68
CA ALA A 212 24.03 8.43 -4.11
C ALA A 212 22.64 7.85 -3.89
N LEU A 213 21.69 8.64 -3.36
CA LEU A 213 20.29 8.22 -3.20
C LEU A 213 19.56 8.01 -4.53
N LYS A 214 19.90 8.78 -5.57
CA LYS A 214 19.32 8.66 -6.92
C LYS A 214 19.90 7.49 -7.72
N THR A 215 21.14 7.09 -7.43
CA THR A 215 21.83 5.98 -8.11
C THR A 215 21.58 4.62 -7.45
N ILE A 216 20.81 4.55 -6.37
CA ILE A 216 20.34 3.26 -5.85
C ILE A 216 19.29 2.71 -6.82
N THR A 217 19.76 1.88 -7.75
CA THR A 217 18.94 0.95 -8.51
C THR A 217 18.70 -0.29 -7.66
N PHE A 218 17.44 -0.68 -7.55
CA PHE A 218 17.03 -1.91 -6.89
C PHE A 218 16.87 -2.97 -8.00
N GLU A 219 17.69 -4.02 -7.96
CA GLU A 219 17.44 -5.27 -8.69
C GLU A 219 16.33 -6.07 -8.01
#